data_AF-A0A924H6G7-F1
#
_entry.id   AF-A0A924H6G7-F1
#
_cell.length_a   1.000
_cell.length_b   1.000
_cell.length_c   1.000
_cell.angle_alpha   90.00
_cell.angle_beta   90.00
_cell.angle_gamma   90.00
#
_symmetry.space_group_name_H-M   'P 1'
#
loop_
_entity.id
_entity.type
_entity.pdbx_description
1 polymer ?
#
loop_
_entity_poly.entity_id
_entity_poly.type
_entity_poly.pdbx_seq_one_letter_code
_entity_poly.pdbx_strand_id
1 'polypeptide(L)'
;MATKASGKIHPAVAAIKKSGAAKVKVAVSDIDGVLRGKYLHKDKFFGAAEPYPAGGFGFCDVVLGWDMTDTCYDNTSVTGWQDRFPDALARLDLHTARHV
;
A
#
# COMPACT_ATOMS: atom_id res chain seq x y z
N MET A 1 0.12 -26.93 -1.38
CA MET A 1 -1.16 -26.68 -2.08
C MET A 1 -1.70 -25.34 -1.62
N ALA A 2 -1.65 -24.30 -2.46
CA ALA A 2 -2.23 -23.01 -2.12
C ALA A 2 -3.76 -23.09 -2.29
N THR A 3 -4.47 -22.94 -1.18
CA THR A 3 -5.93 -22.84 -1.15
C THR A 3 -6.38 -21.67 -2.02
N LYS A 4 -7.13 -21.97 -3.09
CA LYS A 4 -7.78 -21.00 -3.97
C LYS A 4 -8.76 -20.19 -3.11
N ALA A 5 -8.41 -18.93 -2.81
CA ALA A 5 -9.27 -18.04 -2.03
C ALA A 5 -10.65 -17.95 -2.71
N SER A 6 -11.72 -18.08 -1.91
CA SER A 6 -13.10 -18.10 -2.40
C SER A 6 -13.40 -16.91 -3.29
N GLY A 7 -14.14 -17.09 -4.39
CA GLY A 7 -14.54 -16.03 -5.34
C GLY A 7 -15.49 -14.96 -4.79
N LYS A 8 -15.53 -14.73 -3.47
CA LYS A 8 -16.29 -13.66 -2.83
C LYS A 8 -15.46 -12.38 -2.82
N ILE A 9 -16.00 -11.33 -3.45
CA ILE A 9 -15.41 -9.99 -3.46
C ILE A 9 -15.40 -9.44 -2.02
N HIS A 10 -14.25 -8.93 -1.57
CA HIS A 10 -14.13 -8.33 -0.24
C HIS A 10 -15.06 -7.09 -0.09
N PRO A 11 -15.71 -6.87 1.07
CA PRO A 11 -16.64 -5.75 1.28
C PRO A 11 -16.06 -4.37 0.92
N ALA A 12 -14.78 -4.12 1.22
CA ALA A 12 -14.11 -2.87 0.86
C ALA A 12 -14.08 -2.62 -0.67
N VAL A 13 -13.77 -3.66 -1.45
CA VAL A 13 -13.75 -3.57 -2.92
C VAL A 13 -15.17 -3.37 -3.46
N ALA A 14 -16.16 -4.08 -2.90
CA ALA A 14 -17.56 -3.89 -3.25
C ALA A 14 -18.07 -2.47 -2.94
N ALA A 15 -17.66 -1.89 -1.80
CA ALA A 15 -18.02 -0.52 -1.42
C ALA A 15 -17.47 0.51 -2.42
N ILE A 16 -16.20 0.39 -2.82
CA ILE A 16 -15.61 1.27 -3.83
C ILE A 16 -16.25 1.08 -5.20
N LYS A 17 -16.63 -0.15 -5.59
CA LYS A 17 -17.36 -0.39 -6.85
C LYS A 17 -18.68 0.39 -6.90
N LYS A 18 -19.44 0.36 -5.80
CA LYS A 18 -20.73 1.06 -5.65
C LYS A 18 -20.59 2.56 -5.41
N SER A 19 -19.44 3.04 -4.96
CA SER A 19 -19.22 4.46 -4.70
C SER A 19 -19.02 5.25 -6.00
N GLY A 20 -19.46 6.50 -6.00
CA GLY A 20 -19.16 7.49 -7.03
C GLY A 20 -17.75 8.09 -6.93
N ALA A 21 -16.89 7.57 -6.04
CA ALA A 21 -15.54 8.10 -5.83
C ALA A 21 -14.61 7.69 -6.98
N ALA A 22 -13.88 8.66 -7.54
CA ALA A 22 -12.88 8.41 -8.58
C ALA A 22 -11.52 7.95 -8.02
N LYS A 23 -11.26 8.20 -6.72
CA LYS A 23 -9.98 7.93 -6.07
C LYS A 23 -10.16 7.24 -4.73
N VAL A 24 -9.17 6.45 -4.34
CA VAL A 24 -9.08 5.79 -3.03
C VAL A 24 -7.77 6.19 -2.38
N LYS A 25 -7.81 6.67 -1.14
CA LYS A 25 -6.60 6.92 -0.35
C LYS A 25 -6.10 5.59 0.22
N VAL A 26 -4.86 5.25 -0.08
CA VAL A 26 -4.14 4.11 0.50
C VAL A 26 -2.96 4.65 1.31
N ALA A 27 -2.51 3.94 2.34
CA ALA A 27 -1.37 4.38 3.14
C ALA A 27 -0.59 3.19 3.69
N VAL A 28 0.69 3.43 3.96
CA VAL A 28 1.59 2.57 4.72
C VAL A 28 2.03 3.37 5.95
N SER A 29 2.20 2.70 7.09
CA SER A 29 2.85 3.32 8.24
C SER A 29 4.35 3.31 8.02
N ASP A 30 5.01 4.46 8.17
CA ASP A 30 6.47 4.47 8.31
C ASP A 30 6.91 3.90 9.68
N ILE A 31 8.22 3.85 9.89
CA ILE A 31 8.82 3.26 11.10
C ILE A 31 8.49 4.05 12.39
N ASP A 32 8.13 5.32 12.26
CA ASP A 32 7.76 6.21 13.36
C ASP A 32 6.24 6.24 13.59
N GLY A 33 5.46 5.49 12.81
CA GLY A 33 4.00 5.37 12.96
C GLY A 33 3.19 6.37 12.12
N VAL A 34 3.83 7.17 11.26
CA VAL A 34 3.16 8.17 10.42
C VAL A 34 2.57 7.49 9.18
N LEU A 35 1.29 7.74 8.90
CA LEU A 35 0.63 7.21 7.71
C LEU A 35 1.04 7.98 6.44
N ARG A 36 1.91 7.36 5.64
CA ARG A 36 2.36 7.86 4.35
C ARG A 36 1.40 7.42 3.25
N GLY A 37 0.64 8.36 2.70
CA GLY A 37 -0.50 8.08 1.83
C GLY A 37 -0.27 8.36 0.34
N LYS A 38 -0.99 7.63 -0.52
CA LYS A 38 -1.15 7.93 -1.95
C LYS A 38 -2.65 7.94 -2.29
N TYR A 39 -3.05 8.78 -3.24
CA TYR A 39 -4.37 8.70 -3.85
C TYR A 39 -4.28 7.88 -5.14
N LEU A 40 -4.90 6.71 -5.16
CA LEU A 40 -4.97 5.88 -6.34
C LEU A 40 -6.25 6.17 -7.11
N HIS A 41 -6.18 6.19 -8.44
CA HIS A 41 -7.37 6.09 -9.27
C HIS A 41 -8.10 4.77 -8.96
N LYS A 42 -9.43 4.76 -9.04
CA LYS A 42 -10.26 3.59 -8.74
C LYS A 42 -9.82 2.33 -9.48
N ASP A 43 -9.45 2.44 -10.75
CA ASP A 43 -8.96 1.29 -11.54
C ASP A 43 -7.62 0.75 -11.03
N LYS A 44 -6.69 1.65 -10.66
CA LYS A 44 -5.41 1.24 -10.06
C LYS A 44 -5.61 0.60 -8.70
N PHE A 45 -6.56 1.08 -7.91
CA PHE A 45 -6.95 0.45 -6.65
C PHE A 45 -7.45 -0.98 -6.87
N PHE A 46 -8.28 -1.23 -7.89
CA PHE A 46 -8.74 -2.59 -8.17
C PHE A 46 -7.61 -3.53 -8.56
N GLY A 47 -6.68 -3.09 -9.41
CA GLY A 47 -5.48 -3.87 -9.70
C GLY A 47 -4.64 -4.13 -8.44
N ALA A 48 -4.42 -3.10 -7.61
CA ALA A 48 -3.66 -3.24 -6.37
C ALA A 48 -4.33 -4.15 -5.32
N ALA A 49 -5.67 -4.27 -5.35
CA ALA A 49 -6.45 -5.08 -4.41
C ALA A 49 -6.56 -6.57 -4.82
N GLU A 50 -6.04 -6.96 -5.98
CA GLU A 50 -6.04 -8.37 -6.39
C GLU A 50 -5.23 -9.24 -5.41
N PRO A 51 -5.53 -10.55 -5.29
CA PRO A 51 -4.72 -11.46 -4.50
C PRO A 51 -3.28 -11.57 -5.02
N TYR A 52 -2.33 -11.85 -4.12
CA TYR A 52 -0.97 -12.19 -4.54
C TYR A 52 -0.97 -13.43 -5.43
N PRO A 53 -0.14 -13.46 -6.49
CA PRO A 53 0.88 -12.48 -6.85
C PRO A 53 0.41 -11.35 -7.78
N ALA A 54 -0.86 -11.31 -8.16
CA ALA A 54 -1.37 -10.38 -9.17
C ALA A 54 -1.58 -8.95 -8.66
N GLY A 55 -1.90 -8.79 -7.37
CA GLY A 55 -2.09 -7.47 -6.76
C GLY A 55 -0.86 -6.91 -6.04
N GLY A 56 -1.06 -5.72 -5.49
CA GLY A 56 -0.01 -4.87 -4.95
C GLY A 56 0.35 -3.71 -5.87
N PHE A 57 1.19 -2.82 -5.38
CA PHE A 57 1.67 -1.64 -6.10
C PHE A 57 3.03 -1.20 -5.58
N GLY A 58 3.79 -0.49 -6.42
CA GLY A 58 5.07 0.10 -6.01
C GLY A 58 4.88 1.20 -4.97
N PHE A 59 5.64 1.10 -3.88
CA PHE A 59 5.72 2.14 -2.86
C PHE A 59 7.19 2.36 -2.51
N CYS A 60 7.69 3.58 -2.76
CA CYS A 60 9.07 3.96 -2.45
C CYS A 60 9.41 3.61 -1.00
N ASP A 61 10.37 2.72 -0.84
CA ASP A 61 10.71 2.13 0.45
C ASP A 61 11.46 3.09 1.38
N VAL A 62 11.77 4.31 0.93
CA VAL A 62 12.32 5.40 1.77
C VAL A 62 11.57 5.58 3.08
N VAL A 63 10.27 5.26 3.11
CA VAL A 63 9.45 5.27 4.33
C VAL A 63 9.91 4.31 5.42
N LEU A 64 10.79 3.36 5.10
CA LEU A 64 11.41 2.45 6.04
C LEU A 64 12.84 2.90 6.44
N GLY A 65 13.33 4.01 5.88
CA GLY A 65 14.69 4.50 6.04
C GLY A 65 14.78 5.99 6.38
N TRP A 66 13.67 6.62 6.80
CA TRP A 66 13.65 8.02 7.25
C TRP A 66 12.86 8.22 8.55
N ASP A 67 13.06 9.36 9.19
CA ASP A 67 12.29 9.76 10.36
C ASP A 67 10.95 10.45 10.01
N MET A 68 10.17 10.78 11.04
CA MET A 68 8.88 11.48 10.90
C MET A 68 8.99 12.88 10.27
N THR A 69 10.20 13.45 10.18
CA THR A 69 10.50 14.74 9.55
C THR A 69 11.07 14.61 8.14
N ASP A 70 11.06 13.39 7.60
CA ASP A 70 11.55 13.01 6.27
C ASP A 70 13.09 13.08 6.15
N THR A 71 13.81 13.02 7.29
CA THR A 71 15.27 12.93 7.31
C THR A 71 15.70 11.48 7.15
N CYS A 72 16.46 11.17 6.10
CA CYS A 72 16.96 9.82 5.85
C CYS A 72 18.05 9.42 6.86
N TYR A 73 17.95 8.21 7.38
CA TYR A 73 18.98 7.61 8.23
C TYR A 73 20.21 7.19 7.41
N ASP A 74 21.36 7.18 8.04
CA ASP A 74 22.65 6.77 7.47
C ASP A 74 23.14 5.39 7.97
N ASN A 75 22.37 4.76 8.85
CA ASN A 75 22.71 3.53 9.55
C ASN A 75 21.72 2.37 9.30
N THR A 76 20.97 2.42 8.20
CA THR A 76 19.95 1.42 7.84
C THR A 76 20.47 0.34 6.91
N SER A 77 19.99 -0.90 7.09
CA SER A 77 20.39 -2.06 6.28
C SER A 77 19.32 -2.55 5.30
N VAL A 78 18.05 -2.16 5.50
CA VAL A 78 16.92 -2.61 4.66
C VAL A 78 16.75 -1.74 3.42
N THR A 79 16.87 -0.43 3.58
CA THR A 79 16.84 0.56 2.50
C THR A 79 17.60 1.81 2.95
N GLY A 80 18.26 2.50 2.01
CA GLY A 80 19.14 3.61 2.30
C GLY A 80 19.79 4.16 1.02
N TRP A 81 20.71 5.12 1.19
CA TRP A 81 21.46 5.72 0.09
C TRP A 81 22.20 4.70 -0.78
N GLN A 82 22.63 3.58 -0.19
CA GLN A 82 23.30 2.48 -0.87
C GLN A 82 22.44 1.84 -1.98
N ASP A 83 21.12 1.79 -1.78
CA ASP A 83 20.16 1.16 -2.70
C ASP A 83 19.30 2.19 -3.45
N ARG A 84 19.42 3.47 -3.08
CA ARG A 84 18.70 4.62 -3.68
C ARG A 84 17.18 4.54 -3.53
N PHE A 85 16.71 3.90 -2.45
CA PHE A 85 15.31 3.83 -2.06
C PHE A 85 14.36 3.33 -3.17
N PRO A 86 14.54 2.09 -3.66
CA PRO A 86 13.68 1.56 -4.72
C PRO A 86 12.22 1.41 -4.27
N ASP A 87 11.32 1.21 -5.23
CA ASP A 87 9.94 0.85 -4.88
C ASP A 87 9.88 -0.58 -4.32
N ALA A 88 9.34 -0.74 -3.11
CA ALA A 88 8.91 -2.02 -2.59
C ALA A 88 7.51 -2.39 -3.09
N LEU A 89 7.24 -3.69 -3.21
CA LEU A 89 5.88 -4.17 -3.51
C LEU A 89 5.00 -4.10 -2.26
N ALA A 90 4.16 -3.06 -2.18
CA ALA A 90 3.19 -2.92 -1.11
C ALA A 90 1.88 -3.66 -1.44
N ARG A 91 1.30 -4.33 -0.44
CA ARG A 91 -0.01 -5.00 -0.57
C ARG A 91 -1.04 -4.34 0.34
N LEU A 92 -2.24 -4.15 -0.19
CA LEU A 92 -3.35 -3.60 0.57
C LEU A 92 -3.92 -4.66 1.51
N ASP A 93 -4.01 -4.33 2.80
CA ASP A 93 -4.84 -5.09 3.74
C ASP A 93 -6.26 -4.52 3.73
N LEU A 94 -7.16 -5.23 3.06
CA LEU A 94 -8.54 -4.80 2.90
C LEU A 94 -9.34 -4.82 4.23
N HIS A 95 -8.87 -5.52 5.26
CA HIS A 95 -9.51 -5.53 6.58
C HIS A 95 -9.30 -4.22 7.35
N THR A 96 -8.32 -3.40 6.94
CA THR A 96 -8.04 -2.07 7.53
C THR A 96 -8.87 -0.95 6.90
N ALA A 97 -9.76 -1.27 5.96
CA ALA A 97 -10.57 -0.29 5.24
C ALA A 97 -11.47 0.51 6.19
N ARG A 98 -11.48 1.84 6.00
CA ARG A 98 -12.27 2.80 6.79
C ARG A 98 -12.84 3.89 5.88
N HIS A 99 -13.99 4.41 6.27
CA HIS A 99 -14.58 5.61 5.66
C HIS A 99 -14.19 6.80 6.55
N VAL A 100 -13.59 7.82 5.94
CA VAL A 100 -13.07 9.03 6.62
C VAL A 100 -13.65 10.27 5.98
#